data_AF-A0AA47NBT2-F1
#
_entry.id   AF-A0AA47NBT2-F1
#
_cell.length_a   1.000
_cell.length_b   1.000
_cell.length_c   1.000
_cell.angle_alpha   90.00
_cell.angle_beta   90.00
_cell.angle_gamma   90.00
#
_symmetry.space_group_name_H-M   'P 1'
#
loop_
_entity.id
_entity.type
_entity.pdbx_description
1 polymer ?
#
loop_
_entity_poly.entity_id
_entity_poly.type
_entity_poly.pdbx_seq_one_letter_code
_entity_poly.pdbx_strand_id
1 'polypeptide(L)'
;MAFQNRLALDMLLAEKGGVCAMFRDQCCTFIPNNTAPDGSVTKALAGLRALSNLMAEDSGVENPLEEWFTGMFGKWKSFMMSLFMSVAVFSAILITCGCCGIPCMRALIVRLINRALSAESDQNLQMLLLSGGEQELNDYVGNVYEM
;
A
#
# COMPACT_ATOMS: atom_id res chain seq x y z
N MET A 1 26.18 25.90 -6.56
CA MET A 1 26.95 25.82 -5.30
C MET A 1 28.22 24.96 -5.41
N ALA A 2 28.22 23.83 -6.10
CA ALA A 2 29.41 22.97 -6.21
C ALA A 2 30.64 23.62 -6.91
N PHE A 3 30.43 24.54 -7.86
CA PHE A 3 31.53 25.22 -8.57
C PHE A 3 32.39 26.12 -7.66
N GLN A 4 31.76 26.86 -6.75
CA GLN A 4 32.46 27.72 -5.78
C GLN A 4 33.29 26.88 -4.81
N ASN A 5 32.74 25.76 -4.33
CA ASN A 5 33.45 24.83 -3.47
C ASN A 5 34.68 24.24 -4.18
N ARG A 6 34.56 23.88 -5.46
CA ARG A 6 35.68 23.38 -6.26
C ARG A 6 36.78 24.42 -6.40
N LEU A 7 36.44 25.68 -6.67
CA LEU A 7 37.43 26.76 -6.77
C LEU A 7 38.19 26.97 -5.45
N ALA A 8 37.49 26.92 -4.31
CA ALA A 8 38.12 27.01 -3.00
C ALA A 8 39.07 25.82 -2.73
N LEU A 9 38.63 24.60 -3.06
CA LEU A 9 39.46 23.40 -2.94
C LEU A 9 40.67 23.43 -3.88
N ASP A 10 40.52 23.90 -5.12
CA ASP A 10 41.61 24.07 -6.07
C ASP A 10 42.66 25.08 -5.56
N MET A 11 42.21 26.13 -4.86
CA MET A 11 43.11 27.11 -4.23
C MET A 11 43.86 26.50 -3.03
N LEU A 12 43.18 25.70 -2.19
CA LEU A 12 43.82 25.01 -1.06
C LEU A 12 44.80 23.92 -1.52
N LEU A 13 44.49 23.25 -2.63
CA LEU A 13 45.30 22.19 -3.22
C LEU A 13 46.23 22.71 -4.32
N ALA A 14 46.44 24.02 -4.43
CA ALA A 14 47.24 24.63 -5.48
C ALA A 14 48.67 24.05 -5.53
N GLU A 15 49.27 23.75 -4.37
CA GLU A 15 50.59 23.11 -4.27
C GLU A 15 50.62 21.70 -4.91
N LYS A 16 49.48 20.99 -4.92
CA LYS A 16 49.34 19.66 -5.50
C LYS A 16 48.73 19.67 -6.91
N GLY A 17 48.58 20.84 -7.53
CA GLY A 17 47.97 21.00 -8.85
C GLY A 17 46.42 21.05 -8.85
N GLY A 18 45.81 21.34 -7.70
CA GLY A 18 44.37 21.42 -7.52
C GLY A 18 43.69 20.06 -7.36
N VAL A 19 42.36 20.08 -7.27
CA VAL A 19 41.50 18.90 -7.15
C VAL A 19 41.67 17.99 -8.36
N CYS A 20 41.80 18.56 -9.56
CA CYS A 20 41.88 17.77 -10.79
C CYS A 20 43.14 16.91 -10.88
N ALA A 21 44.27 17.38 -10.34
CA ALA A 21 45.52 16.62 -10.30
C ALA A 21 45.45 15.40 -9.36
N MET A 22 44.63 15.46 -8.31
CA MET A 22 44.39 14.34 -7.39
C MET A 22 43.47 13.27 -7.99
N PHE A 23 42.42 13.69 -8.71
CA PHE A 23 41.41 12.77 -9.25
C PHE A 23 41.68 12.31 -10.70
N ARG A 24 42.67 12.92 -11.39
CA ARG A 24 43.13 12.57 -12.75
C ARG A 24 41.95 12.31 -13.71
N ASP A 25 41.76 11.07 -14.14
CA ASP A 25 40.76 10.67 -15.13
C ASP A 25 39.32 10.75 -14.62
N GLN A 26 39.12 10.84 -13.30
CA GLN A 26 37.81 11.06 -12.68
C GLN A 26 37.50 12.55 -12.45
N CYS A 27 38.36 13.44 -12.95
CA CYS A 27 38.16 14.88 -12.80
C CYS A 27 37.07 15.40 -13.75
N CYS A 28 35.96 15.84 -13.17
CA CYS A 28 34.89 16.52 -13.91
C CYS A 28 35.16 18.02 -14.01
N THR A 29 34.92 18.63 -15.18
CA THR A 29 34.99 20.09 -15.35
C THR A 29 33.63 20.68 -15.71
N PHE A 30 33.35 21.87 -15.17
CA PHE A 30 32.12 22.59 -15.46
C PHE A 30 32.35 23.49 -16.68
N ILE A 31 31.73 23.16 -17.81
CA ILE A 31 31.79 23.97 -19.04
C ILE A 31 30.55 24.88 -19.09
N PRO A 32 30.67 26.18 -18.73
CA PRO A 32 29.52 27.06 -18.62
C PRO A 32 28.78 27.24 -19.95
N ASN A 33 29.46 27.13 -21.10
CA ASN A 33 28.84 27.28 -22.42
C ASN A 33 27.76 26.19 -22.70
N ASN A 34 27.94 24.98 -22.15
CA ASN A 34 27.03 23.86 -22.41
C ASN A 34 26.12 23.53 -21.21
N THR A 35 26.62 23.67 -19.98
CA THR A 35 25.98 23.16 -18.74
C THR A 35 25.45 24.26 -17.83
N ALA A 36 25.61 25.54 -18.19
CA ALA A 36 24.93 26.63 -17.48
C ALA A 36 23.39 26.49 -17.60
N PRO A 37 22.63 27.21 -16.76
CA PRO A 37 21.17 27.30 -16.89
C PRO A 37 20.71 27.70 -18.30
N ASP A 38 21.46 28.58 -18.95
CA ASP A 38 21.24 29.03 -20.34
C ASP A 38 22.17 28.33 -21.35
N GLY A 39 22.85 27.26 -20.92
CA GLY A 39 23.76 26.50 -21.76
C GLY A 39 23.02 25.73 -22.87
N SER A 40 23.76 25.41 -23.93
CA SER A 40 23.22 24.71 -25.12
C SER A 40 22.49 23.41 -24.76
N VAL A 41 23.02 22.61 -23.83
CA VAL A 41 22.44 21.32 -23.43
C VAL A 41 21.17 21.51 -22.61
N THR A 42 21.17 22.46 -21.66
CA THR A 42 19.99 22.77 -20.84
C THR A 42 18.84 23.26 -21.72
N LYS A 43 19.14 24.11 -22.71
CA LYS A 43 18.16 24.60 -23.68
C LYS A 43 17.63 23.49 -24.60
N ALA A 44 18.51 22.61 -25.10
CA ALA A 44 18.09 21.45 -25.89
C ALA A 44 17.20 20.50 -25.08
N LEU A 45 17.54 20.24 -23.81
CA LEU A 45 16.75 19.40 -22.92
C LEU A 45 15.40 20.04 -22.56
N ALA A 46 15.36 21.36 -22.36
CA ALA A 46 14.12 22.10 -22.17
C ALA A 46 13.23 22.02 -23.42
N GLY A 47 13.82 22.16 -24.61
CA GLY A 47 13.12 21.98 -25.88
C GLY A 47 12.57 20.57 -26.07
N LEU A 48 13.34 19.54 -25.72
CA LEU A 48 12.88 18.14 -25.76
C LEU A 48 11.73 17.86 -24.78
N ARG A 49 11.77 18.43 -23.57
CA ARG A 49 10.64 18.32 -22.62
C ARG A 49 9.40 19.06 -23.10
N ALA A 50 9.57 20.24 -23.68
CA ALA A 50 8.47 20.97 -24.27
C ALA A 50 7.85 20.15 -25.42
N LEU A 51 8.68 19.59 -26.30
CA LEU A 51 8.24 18.74 -27.39
C LEU A 51 7.53 17.47 -26.88
N SER A 52 8.06 16.80 -25.85
CA SER A 52 7.40 15.60 -25.30
C SER A 52 6.03 15.92 -24.71
N ASN A 53 5.88 17.07 -24.05
CA ASN A 53 4.60 17.50 -23.49
C ASN A 53 3.60 17.82 -24.62
N LEU A 54 4.04 18.55 -25.64
CA LEU A 54 3.21 18.84 -26.81
C LEU A 54 2.81 17.54 -27.54
N MET A 55 3.73 16.59 -27.70
CA MET A 55 3.42 15.29 -28.30
C MET A 55 2.46 14.48 -27.43
N ALA A 56 2.51 14.58 -26.11
CA ALA A 56 1.54 13.91 -25.23
C ALA A 56 0.15 14.55 -25.32
N GLU A 57 0.09 15.88 -25.41
CA GLU A 57 -1.17 16.62 -25.57
C GLU A 57 -1.79 16.41 -26.97
N ASP A 58 -0.94 16.38 -28.01
CA ASP A 58 -1.32 16.16 -29.42
C ASP A 58 -1.46 14.68 -29.79
N SER A 59 -1.00 13.75 -28.93
CA SER A 59 -1.10 12.31 -29.18
C SER A 59 -2.54 11.79 -29.27
N GLY A 60 -3.53 12.65 -29.02
CA GLY A 60 -4.92 12.35 -29.34
C GLY A 60 -5.37 11.04 -28.72
N VAL A 61 -4.80 10.66 -27.56
CA VAL A 61 -5.38 9.66 -26.65
C VAL A 61 -6.61 10.32 -26.01
N GLU A 62 -7.51 10.73 -26.88
CA GLU A 62 -8.85 11.12 -26.58
C GLU A 62 -9.51 9.81 -26.19
N ASN A 63 -9.62 9.60 -24.88
CA ASN A 63 -10.46 8.53 -24.40
C ASN A 63 -11.85 8.82 -24.99
N PRO A 64 -12.42 7.95 -25.84
CA PRO A 64 -13.72 8.23 -26.48
C PRO A 64 -14.82 8.46 -25.44
N LEU A 65 -14.64 7.90 -24.25
CA LEU A 65 -15.47 8.15 -23.07
C LEU A 65 -15.32 9.58 -22.53
N GLU A 66 -14.12 10.11 -22.52
CA GLU A 66 -13.83 11.45 -22.02
C GLU A 66 -14.40 12.54 -22.94
N GLU A 67 -14.32 12.36 -24.26
CA GLU A 67 -14.97 13.27 -25.22
C GLU A 67 -16.49 13.24 -25.09
N TRP A 68 -17.10 12.05 -25.07
CA TRP A 68 -18.54 11.89 -24.86
C TRP A 68 -19.00 12.52 -23.55
N PHE A 69 -18.24 12.32 -22.48
CA PHE A 69 -18.53 12.88 -21.16
C PHE A 69 -18.32 14.40 -21.13
N THR A 70 -17.33 14.92 -21.86
CA THR A 70 -17.14 16.37 -22.05
C THR A 70 -18.29 16.97 -22.86
N GLY A 71 -18.81 16.25 -23.87
CA GLY A 71 -19.99 16.66 -24.62
C GLY A 71 -21.27 16.68 -23.78
N MET A 72 -21.44 15.71 -22.87
CA MET A 72 -22.64 15.61 -22.03
C MET A 72 -22.62 16.54 -20.82
N PHE A 73 -21.47 16.68 -20.15
CA PHE A 73 -21.34 17.41 -18.90
C PHE A 73 -20.61 18.76 -19.03
N GLY A 74 -19.98 19.02 -20.18
CA GLY A 74 -19.32 20.30 -20.50
C GLY A 74 -18.36 20.74 -19.40
N LYS A 75 -18.58 21.96 -18.90
CA LYS A 75 -17.76 22.58 -17.84
C LYS A 75 -17.84 21.85 -16.48
N TRP A 76 -18.86 21.02 -16.26
CA TRP A 76 -19.06 20.29 -14.99
C TRP A 76 -18.36 18.93 -14.96
N LYS A 77 -17.63 18.56 -16.03
CA LYS A 77 -16.92 17.28 -16.15
C LYS A 77 -16.05 16.95 -14.95
N SER A 78 -15.24 17.89 -14.45
CA SER A 78 -14.34 17.64 -13.32
C SER A 78 -15.09 17.29 -12.04
N PHE A 79 -16.25 17.93 -11.79
CA PHE A 79 -17.06 17.65 -10.62
C PHE A 79 -17.75 16.28 -10.74
N MET A 80 -18.27 15.97 -11.92
CA MET A 80 -18.92 14.70 -12.20
C MET A 80 -17.93 13.52 -12.13
N MET A 81 -16.71 13.67 -12.65
CA MET A 81 -15.68 12.64 -12.57
C MET A 81 -15.34 12.30 -11.11
N SER A 82 -15.21 13.32 -10.25
CA SER A 82 -14.99 13.13 -8.81
C SER A 82 -16.14 12.40 -8.13
N LEU A 83 -17.39 12.72 -8.51
CA LEU A 83 -18.58 12.07 -7.96
C LEU A 83 -18.64 10.58 -8.36
N PHE A 84 -18.40 10.27 -9.63
CA PHE A 84 -18.36 8.88 -10.11
C PHE A 84 -17.28 8.05 -9.42
N MET A 85 -16.08 8.61 -9.24
CA MET A 85 -15.00 7.95 -8.51
C MET A 85 -15.38 7.69 -7.06
N SER A 86 -16.01 8.65 -6.38
CA SER A 86 -16.49 8.46 -5.01
C SER A 86 -17.56 7.37 -4.91
N VAL A 87 -18.52 7.35 -5.83
CA VAL A 87 -19.60 6.34 -5.85
C VAL A 87 -19.04 4.95 -6.17
N ALA A 88 -18.07 4.86 -7.10
CA ALA A 88 -17.41 3.60 -7.45
C ALA A 88 -16.64 3.00 -6.27
N VAL A 89 -15.91 3.81 -5.50
CA VAL A 89 -15.21 3.35 -4.31
C VAL A 89 -16.20 2.89 -3.24
N PHE A 90 -17.26 3.67 -3.00
CA PHE A 90 -18.27 3.32 -2.00
C PHE A 90 -19.00 2.02 -2.35
N SER A 91 -19.38 1.85 -3.62
CA SER A 91 -20.04 0.62 -4.08
C SER A 91 -19.10 -0.59 -3.98
N ALA A 92 -17.81 -0.44 -4.32
CA ALA A 92 -16.82 -1.50 -4.15
C ALA A 92 -16.73 -1.95 -2.68
N ILE A 93 -16.66 -0.99 -1.74
CA ILE A 93 -16.62 -1.31 -0.29
C ILE A 93 -17.89 -2.05 0.13
N LEU A 94 -19.07 -1.58 -0.28
CA LEU A 94 -20.34 -2.23 0.06
C LEU A 94 -20.44 -3.63 -0.53
N ILE A 95 -19.98 -3.83 -1.77
CA ILE A 95 -19.99 -5.14 -2.42
C ILE A 95 -19.03 -6.08 -1.69
N THR A 96 -17.78 -5.68 -1.45
CA THR A 96 -16.80 -6.52 -0.74
C THR A 96 -17.26 -6.84 0.69
N CYS A 97 -17.80 -5.87 1.42
CA CYS A 97 -18.33 -6.08 2.75
C CYS A 97 -19.57 -6.99 2.74
N GLY A 98 -20.46 -6.82 1.76
CA GLY A 98 -21.66 -7.65 1.61
C GLY A 98 -21.36 -9.08 1.17
N CYS A 99 -20.53 -9.26 0.15
CA CYS A 99 -20.25 -10.58 -0.43
C CYS A 99 -19.30 -11.42 0.42
N CYS A 100 -18.32 -10.81 1.10
CA CYS A 100 -17.38 -11.53 1.95
C CYS A 100 -17.76 -11.45 3.43
N GLY A 101 -18.22 -10.29 3.92
CA GLY A 101 -18.51 -10.09 5.33
C GLY A 101 -19.68 -10.93 5.84
N ILE A 102 -20.79 -11.00 5.09
CA ILE A 102 -21.99 -11.75 5.50
C ILE A 102 -21.71 -13.26 5.65
N PRO A 103 -21.13 -13.99 4.67
CA PRO A 103 -20.84 -15.40 4.83
C PRO A 103 -19.74 -15.66 5.86
N CYS A 104 -18.72 -14.79 5.97
CA CYS A 104 -17.68 -14.91 6.98
C CYS A 104 -18.24 -14.77 8.41
N MET A 105 -19.10 -13.78 8.65
CA MET A 105 -19.74 -13.58 9.96
C MET A 105 -20.63 -14.78 10.32
N ARG A 106 -21.41 -15.30 9.37
CA ARG A 106 -22.20 -16.52 9.59
C ARG A 106 -21.32 -17.73 9.94
N ALA A 107 -20.23 -17.94 9.21
CA ALA A 107 -19.31 -19.04 9.48
C ALA A 107 -18.65 -18.93 10.86
N LEU A 108 -18.28 -17.71 11.28
CA LEU A 108 -17.69 -17.47 12.59
C LEU A 108 -18.71 -17.70 13.72
N ILE A 109 -19.93 -17.19 13.59
CA ILE A 109 -20.99 -17.39 14.60
C ILE A 109 -21.29 -18.89 14.77
N VAL A 110 -21.44 -19.63 13.67
CA VAL A 110 -21.69 -21.08 13.73
C VAL A 110 -20.52 -21.82 14.39
N ARG A 111 -19.27 -21.42 14.10
CA ARG A 111 -18.08 -22.00 14.76
C ARG A 111 -18.05 -21.70 16.26
N LEU A 112 -18.45 -20.49 16.69
CA LEU A 112 -18.53 -20.13 18.10
C LEU A 112 -19.63 -20.92 18.83
N ILE A 113 -20.80 -21.09 18.22
CA ILE A 113 -21.89 -21.91 18.78
C ILE A 113 -21.43 -23.37 18.93
N ASN A 114 -20.81 -23.95 17.90
CA ASN A 114 -20.30 -25.33 17.97
C ASN A 114 -19.20 -25.50 19.04
N ARG A 115 -18.35 -24.49 19.24
CA ARG A 115 -17.33 -24.47 20.31
C ARG A 115 -17.98 -24.42 21.71
N ALA A 116 -19.05 -23.63 21.88
CA ALA A 116 -19.76 -23.54 23.14
C ALA A 116 -20.50 -24.85 23.48
N LEU A 117 -21.20 -25.44 22.50
CA LEU A 117 -21.92 -26.71 22.68
C LEU A 117 -20.98 -27.89 22.98
N SER A 118 -19.83 -27.95 22.32
CA SER A 118 -18.83 -29.01 22.60
C SER A 118 -18.19 -28.85 23.98
N ALA A 119 -17.95 -27.61 24.44
CA ALA A 119 -17.49 -27.35 25.80
C ALA A 119 -18.53 -27.78 26.85
N GLU A 120 -19.81 -27.51 26.60
CA GLU A 120 -20.91 -27.95 27.48
C GLU A 120 -21.08 -29.49 27.48
N SER A 121 -20.94 -30.16 26.33
CA SER A 121 -21.03 -31.63 26.29
C SER A 121 -19.86 -32.30 27.04
N ASP A 122 -18.66 -31.72 26.96
CA ASP A 122 -17.48 -32.26 27.66
C ASP A 122 -17.61 -32.09 29.18
N GLN A 123 -18.11 -30.93 29.64
CA GLN A 123 -18.43 -30.71 31.05
C GLN A 123 -19.54 -31.63 31.57
N ASN A 124 -20.62 -31.81 30.79
CA ASN A 124 -21.71 -32.70 31.18
C ASN A 124 -21.25 -34.17 31.22
N LEU A 125 -20.40 -34.60 30.29
CA LEU A 125 -19.83 -35.95 30.29
C LEU A 125 -18.91 -36.16 31.50
N GLN A 126 -18.07 -35.17 31.84
CA GLN A 126 -17.23 -35.23 33.04
C GLN A 126 -18.05 -35.29 34.33
N MET A 127 -19.13 -34.51 34.43
CA MET A 127 -20.03 -34.53 35.59
C MET A 127 -20.77 -35.88 35.72
N LEU A 128 -21.19 -36.47 34.60
CA LEU A 128 -21.90 -37.75 34.58
C LEU A 128 -20.98 -38.93 34.95
N LEU A 129 -19.70 -38.89 34.54
CA LEU A 129 -18.69 -39.86 34.97
C LEU A 129 -18.35 -39.77 36.46
N LEU A 130 -18.31 -38.55 37.03
CA LEU A 130 -18.11 -38.37 38.47
C LEU A 130 -19.32 -38.87 39.28
N SER A 131 -20.54 -38.60 38.84
CA SER A 131 -21.75 -39.10 39.51
C SER A 131 -21.84 -40.64 39.46
N GLY A 132 -21.47 -41.26 38.33
CA GLY A 132 -21.46 -42.73 38.22
C GLY A 132 -20.40 -43.36 39.13
N GLY A 133 -19.21 -42.74 39.22
CA GLY A 133 -18.14 -43.17 40.11
C GLY A 133 -18.49 -42.99 41.60
N GLU A 134 -19.18 -41.93 41.98
CA GLU A 134 -19.67 -41.73 43.36
C GLU A 134 -20.74 -42.77 43.74
N GLN A 135 -21.60 -43.19 42.81
CA GLN A 135 -22.59 -44.23 43.08
C GLN A 135 -21.97 -45.61 43.25
N GLU A 136 -21.00 -46.00 42.41
CA GLU A 136 -20.28 -47.26 42.63
C GLU A 136 -19.51 -47.25 43.95
N LEU A 137 -18.89 -46.12 44.33
CA LEU A 137 -18.20 -46.01 45.61
C LEU A 137 -19.17 -46.10 46.79
N ASN A 138 -20.32 -45.42 46.74
CA ASN A 138 -21.33 -45.48 47.81
C ASN A 138 -21.96 -46.87 47.94
N ASP A 139 -22.13 -47.61 46.84
CA ASP A 139 -22.66 -48.97 46.86
C ASP A 139 -21.63 -49.97 47.41
N TYR A 140 -20.35 -49.76 47.11
CA TYR A 140 -19.25 -50.54 47.69
C TYR A 140 -19.09 -50.30 49.19
N VAL A 141 -19.15 -49.03 49.60
CA VAL A 141 -19.10 -48.61 51.01
C VAL A 141 -20.32 -49.16 51.74
N GLY A 142 -21.54 -49.01 51.22
CA GLY A 142 -22.77 -49.54 51.82
C GLY A 142 -22.71 -51.05 52.10
N ASN A 143 -22.26 -51.83 51.12
CA ASN A 143 -22.11 -53.28 51.27
C ASN A 143 -21.04 -53.70 52.29
N VAL A 144 -20.03 -52.86 52.56
CA VAL A 144 -18.99 -53.14 53.55
C VAL A 144 -19.47 -52.87 54.99
N TYR A 145 -20.37 -51.91 55.19
CA TYR A 145 -20.91 -51.61 56.53
C TYR A 145 -22.10 -52.49 56.95
N GLU A 146 -22.68 -53.27 56.02
CA GLU A 146 -23.75 -54.25 56.29
C GLU A 146 -23.24 -55.68 56.56
N MET A 147 -21.92 -55.89 56.61
CA MET A 147 -21.27 -57.13 57.10
C MET A 147 -20.78 -57.00 58.55
#